data_AF-A0A521NHR7-F1
#
_entry.id   AF-A0A521NHR7-F1
#
_cell.length_a   1.000
_cell.length_b   1.000
_cell.length_c   1.000
_cell.angle_alpha   90.00
_cell.angle_beta   90.00
_cell.angle_gamma   90.00
#
_symmetry.space_group_name_H-M   'P 1'
#
loop_
_entity.id
_entity.type
_entity.pdbx_description
1 polymer ?
#
loop_
_entity_poly.entity_id
_entity_poly.type
_entity_poly.pdbx_seq_one_letter_code
_entity_poly.pdbx_strand_id
1 'polypeptide(L)'
;MAGHPSTKPHGSTSLDRTLEKTERVAADVQKASDNLAVVNTVLEQELPEEVQVGEVALAIAHTSQLEEKLAQSAEQLAEVNAALSEEIEKRIEATAQRDESAARVKKLEARQATAAEPGTGKRAND
;
A
#
# COMPACT_ATOMS: atom_id res chain seq x y z
N MET A 1 4.78 -18.83 31.81
CA MET A 1 3.93 -17.79 31.21
C MET A 1 4.52 -17.44 29.86
N ALA A 2 4.03 -18.08 28.78
CA ALA A 2 4.55 -17.88 27.44
C ALA A 2 4.03 -16.55 26.89
N GLY A 3 4.95 -15.64 26.55
CA GLY A 3 4.62 -14.39 25.87
C GLY A 3 4.10 -14.72 24.48
N HIS A 4 2.83 -14.43 24.26
CA HIS A 4 2.22 -14.45 22.94
C HIS A 4 2.96 -13.38 22.09
N PRO A 5 3.42 -13.68 20.87
CA PRO A 5 3.84 -12.63 19.97
C PRO A 5 2.60 -11.80 19.68
N SER A 6 2.56 -10.57 20.21
CA SER A 6 1.53 -9.59 19.89
C SER A 6 1.54 -9.37 18.38
N THR A 7 0.60 -10.02 17.70
CA THR A 7 0.11 -9.61 16.38
C THR A 7 -0.46 -8.20 16.56
N LYS A 8 0.40 -7.19 16.40
CA LYS A 8 -0.06 -5.80 16.39
C LYS A 8 -1.01 -5.64 15.19
N PRO A 9 -2.15 -4.96 15.39
CA PRO A 9 -3.22 -4.93 14.43
C PRO A 9 -2.77 -4.25 13.14
N HIS A 10 -3.22 -4.80 12.02
CA HIS A 10 -2.96 -4.44 10.63
C HIS A 10 -3.43 -3.01 10.24
N GLY A 11 -3.02 -1.98 10.96
CA GLY A 11 -3.51 -0.62 10.71
C GLY A 11 -2.75 0.51 11.41
N SER A 12 -1.46 0.35 11.71
CA SER A 12 -0.72 1.40 12.45
C SER A 12 0.66 1.74 11.89
N THR A 13 1.04 1.30 10.70
CA THR A 13 2.30 1.74 10.09
C THR A 13 2.09 3.00 9.26
N SER A 14 3.15 3.80 9.11
CA SER A 14 3.10 4.99 8.26
C SER A 14 2.78 4.65 6.80
N LEU A 15 3.04 3.42 6.36
CA LEU A 15 2.78 2.97 4.99
C LEU A 15 1.30 2.62 4.79
N ASP A 16 0.66 1.94 5.75
CA ASP A 16 -0.78 1.65 5.69
C ASP A 16 -1.60 2.95 5.58
N ARG A 17 -1.23 3.97 6.36
CA ARG A 17 -1.88 5.28 6.30
C ARG A 17 -1.61 6.03 4.99
N THR A 18 -0.44 5.81 4.39
CA THR A 18 -0.14 6.38 3.07
C THR A 18 -0.99 5.69 2.01
N LEU A 19 -1.08 4.36 2.04
CA LEU A 19 -1.93 3.58 1.14
C LEU A 19 -3.40 4.02 1.23
N GLU A 20 -3.97 4.10 2.44
CA GLU A 20 -5.37 4.54 2.61
C GLU A 20 -5.61 5.94 2.02
N LYS A 21 -4.64 6.85 2.19
CA LYS A 21 -4.72 8.20 1.63
C LYS A 21 -4.64 8.18 0.11
N THR A 22 -3.73 7.40 -0.47
CA THR A 22 -3.54 7.35 -1.91
C THR A 22 -4.69 6.62 -2.61
N GLU A 23 -5.31 5.63 -1.96
CA GLU A 23 -6.56 5.01 -2.41
C GLU A 23 -7.73 6.00 -2.42
N ARG A 24 -7.89 6.79 -1.36
CA ARG A 24 -8.93 7.83 -1.31
C ARG A 24 -8.74 8.87 -2.41
N VAL A 25 -7.52 9.34 -2.61
CA VAL A 25 -7.21 10.31 -3.68
C VAL A 25 -7.48 9.71 -5.06
N ALA A 26 -7.10 8.45 -5.30
CA ALA A 26 -7.40 7.77 -6.57
C ALA A 26 -8.92 7.71 -6.84
N ALA A 27 -9.71 7.36 -5.81
CA ALA A 27 -11.17 7.30 -5.92
C ALA A 27 -11.79 8.69 -6.18
N ASP A 28 -11.31 9.73 -5.50
CA ASP A 28 -11.77 11.10 -5.70
C ASP A 28 -11.46 11.61 -7.12
N VAL A 29 -10.26 11.30 -7.63
CA VAL A 29 -9.82 11.64 -9.00
C VAL A 29 -10.67 10.91 -10.04
N GLN A 30 -10.92 9.60 -9.86
CA GLN A 30 -11.77 8.83 -10.76
C GLN A 30 -13.18 9.41 -10.81
N LYS A 31 -13.77 9.69 -9.64
CA LYS A 31 -15.11 10.28 -9.55
C LYS A 31 -15.18 11.66 -10.22
N ALA A 32 -14.14 12.48 -10.07
CA ALA A 32 -14.07 13.77 -10.75
C ALA A 32 -13.99 13.60 -12.27
N SER A 33 -13.25 12.60 -12.76
CA SER A 33 -13.17 12.23 -14.17
C SER A 33 -14.51 11.81 -14.73
N ASP A 34 -15.21 10.91 -14.04
CA ASP A 34 -16.52 10.40 -14.48
C ASP A 34 -17.55 11.52 -14.54
N ASN A 35 -17.57 12.42 -13.53
CA ASN A 35 -18.46 13.57 -13.53
C ASN A 35 -18.16 14.55 -14.66
N LEU A 36 -16.88 14.80 -14.95
CA LEU A 36 -16.48 15.70 -16.02
C LEU A 36 -16.92 15.14 -17.38
N ALA A 37 -16.67 13.84 -17.62
CA ALA A 37 -17.10 13.14 -18.83
C ALA A 37 -18.61 13.22 -19.07
N VAL A 38 -19.43 13.05 -18.03
CA VAL A 38 -20.88 13.22 -18.13
C VAL A 38 -21.25 14.66 -18.50
N VAL A 39 -20.65 15.65 -17.83
CA VAL A 39 -20.93 17.07 -18.10
C VAL A 39 -20.54 17.44 -19.53
N ASN A 40 -19.36 17.04 -19.98
CA ASN A 40 -18.87 17.34 -21.32
C ASN A 40 -19.72 16.66 -22.40
N THR A 41 -20.12 15.40 -22.18
CA THR A 41 -21.06 14.69 -23.07
C THR A 41 -22.41 15.42 -23.17
N VAL A 42 -22.94 15.93 -22.05
CA VAL A 42 -24.18 16.73 -22.05
C VAL A 42 -23.99 18.05 -22.80
N LEU A 43 -22.86 18.74 -22.62
CA LEU A 43 -22.56 19.97 -23.35
C LEU A 43 -22.46 19.71 -24.86
N GLU A 44 -21.79 18.63 -25.28
CA GLU A 44 -21.68 18.24 -26.70
C GLU A 44 -23.03 17.88 -27.33
N GLN A 45 -23.95 17.27 -26.57
CA GLN A 45 -25.25 16.83 -27.08
C GLN A 45 -26.33 17.92 -27.04
N GLU A 46 -26.35 18.74 -26.00
CA GLU A 46 -27.44 19.68 -25.73
C GLU A 46 -27.16 21.10 -26.24
N LEU A 47 -25.90 21.44 -26.54
CA LEU A 47 -25.59 22.74 -27.15
C LEU A 47 -25.87 22.68 -28.66
N PRO A 48 -26.66 23.62 -29.22
CA PRO A 48 -26.83 23.72 -30.67
C PRO A 48 -25.51 23.98 -31.40
N GLU A 49 -25.36 23.47 -32.62
CA GLU A 49 -24.14 23.64 -33.43
C GLU A 49 -23.78 25.12 -33.65
N GLU A 50 -24.76 26.01 -33.68
CA GLU A 50 -24.55 27.46 -33.84
C GLU A 50 -23.88 28.10 -32.61
N VAL A 51 -23.97 27.44 -31.45
CA VAL A 51 -23.36 27.87 -30.18
C VAL A 51 -22.03 27.12 -29.93
N GLN A 52 -21.86 25.94 -30.52
CA GLN A 52 -20.60 25.16 -30.46
C GLN A 52 -19.56 25.65 -31.47
N VAL A 53 -19.28 26.95 -31.48
CA VAL A 53 -18.27 27.56 -32.37
C VAL A 53 -17.30 28.42 -31.58
N GLY A 54 -16.11 28.62 -32.13
CA GLY A 54 -15.09 29.50 -31.55
C GLY A 54 -14.62 29.04 -30.17
N GLU A 55 -14.75 29.90 -29.16
CA GLU A 55 -14.25 29.65 -27.80
C GLU A 55 -14.97 28.51 -27.09
N VAL A 56 -16.26 28.30 -27.37
CA VAL A 56 -17.05 27.20 -26.78
C VAL A 56 -16.56 25.86 -27.29
N ALA A 57 -16.34 25.73 -28.60
CA ALA A 57 -15.76 24.51 -29.20
C ALA A 57 -14.35 24.23 -28.66
N LEU A 58 -13.53 25.27 -28.49
CA LEU A 58 -12.19 25.13 -27.91
C LEU A 58 -12.24 24.68 -26.44
N ALA A 59 -13.19 25.20 -25.65
CA ALA A 59 -13.37 24.83 -24.26
C ALA A 59 -13.86 23.38 -24.10
N ILE A 60 -14.78 22.92 -24.96
CA ILE A 60 -15.23 21.52 -25.02
C ILE A 60 -14.04 20.62 -25.35
N ALA A 61 -13.31 20.90 -26.44
CA ALA A 61 -12.13 20.11 -26.82
C ALA A 61 -11.04 20.06 -25.73
N HIS A 62 -10.79 21.18 -25.04
CA HIS A 62 -9.85 21.23 -23.93
C HIS A 62 -10.34 20.43 -22.72
N THR A 63 -11.66 20.41 -22.48
CA THR A 63 -12.27 19.61 -21.41
C THR A 63 -12.12 18.12 -21.70
N SER A 64 -12.35 17.67 -22.94
CA SER A 64 -12.13 16.27 -23.34
C SER A 64 -10.67 15.84 -23.14
N GLN A 65 -9.69 16.72 -23.41
CA GLN A 65 -8.28 16.44 -23.15
C GLN A 65 -7.95 16.36 -21.65
N LEU A 66 -8.62 17.16 -20.81
CA LEU A 66 -8.46 17.09 -19.36
C LEU A 66 -9.07 15.82 -18.79
N GLU A 67 -10.21 15.37 -19.31
CA GLU A 67 -10.84 14.09 -18.94
C GLU A 67 -9.90 12.92 -19.21
N GLU A 68 -9.31 12.85 -20.40
CA GLU A 68 -8.38 11.78 -20.75
C GLU A 68 -7.18 11.75 -19.79
N LYS A 69 -6.59 12.92 -19.50
CA LYS A 69 -5.48 13.02 -18.53
C LYS A 69 -5.90 12.64 -17.12
N LEU A 70 -7.12 12.99 -16.72
CA LEU A 70 -7.63 12.71 -15.38
C LEU A 70 -7.90 11.21 -15.21
N ALA A 71 -8.47 10.57 -16.23
CA ALA A 71 -8.64 9.11 -16.28
C ALA A 71 -7.30 8.38 -16.23
N GLN A 72 -6.31 8.79 -17.04
CA GLN A 72 -4.96 8.24 -16.99
C GLN A 72 -4.30 8.43 -15.61
N SER A 73 -4.52 9.58 -14.97
CA SER A 73 -3.99 9.84 -13.64
C SER A 73 -4.63 8.93 -12.58
N ALA A 74 -5.93 8.66 -12.69
CA ALA A 74 -6.62 7.72 -11.81
C ALA A 74 -6.09 6.30 -11.97
N GLU A 75 -5.88 5.85 -13.20
CA GLU A 75 -5.30 4.54 -13.51
C GLU A 75 -3.88 4.39 -12.92
N GLN A 76 -3.01 5.37 -13.17
CA GLN A 76 -1.66 5.38 -12.61
C GLN A 76 -1.65 5.36 -11.08
N LEU A 77 -2.57 6.10 -10.44
CA LEU A 77 -2.70 6.06 -8.98
C LEU A 77 -3.15 4.68 -8.49
N ALA A 78 -4.05 4.01 -9.22
CA ALA A 78 -4.49 2.65 -8.89
C ALA A 78 -3.33 1.64 -9.00
N GLU A 79 -2.50 1.73 -10.04
CA GLU A 79 -1.31 0.90 -10.21
C GLU A 79 -0.31 1.10 -9.06
N VAL A 80 -0.03 2.35 -8.71
CA VAL A 80 0.89 2.68 -7.60
C VAL A 80 0.35 2.17 -6.27
N ASN A 81 -0.96 2.27 -6.02
CA ASN A 81 -1.58 1.73 -4.82
C ASN A 81 -1.43 0.20 -4.75
N ALA A 82 -1.67 -0.51 -5.86
CA ALA A 82 -1.49 -1.95 -5.92
C ALA A 82 -0.04 -2.36 -5.62
N ALA A 83 0.94 -1.67 -6.21
CA ALA A 83 2.35 -1.92 -5.95
C ALA A 83 2.75 -1.62 -4.48
N LEU A 84 2.19 -0.56 -3.89
CA LEU A 84 2.42 -0.21 -2.48
C LEU A 84 1.84 -1.28 -1.54
N SER A 85 0.64 -1.77 -1.80
CA SER A 85 0.02 -2.87 -1.04
C SER A 85 0.88 -4.13 -1.07
N GLU A 86 1.36 -4.53 -2.24
CA GLU A 86 2.22 -5.70 -2.40
C GLU A 86 3.54 -5.56 -1.62
N GLU A 87 4.15 -4.37 -1.64
CA GLU A 87 5.38 -4.10 -0.89
C GLU A 87 5.16 -4.10 0.63
N ILE A 88 4.01 -3.63 1.11
CA ILE A 88 3.64 -3.71 2.53
C ILE A 88 3.54 -5.19 2.95
N GLU A 89 2.85 -6.02 2.17
CA GLU A 89 2.72 -7.47 2.44
C GLU A 89 4.08 -8.16 2.48
N LYS A 90 4.94 -7.93 1.47
CA LYS A 90 6.31 -8.47 1.44
C LYS A 90 7.12 -8.09 2.68
N ARG A 91 7.00 -6.85 3.16
CA ARG A 91 7.71 -6.40 4.37
C ARG A 91 7.21 -7.09 5.63
N ILE A 92 5.91 -7.35 5.73
CA ILE A 92 5.33 -8.09 6.85
C ILE A 92 5.88 -9.51 6.87
N GLU A 93 5.85 -10.20 5.73
CA GLU A 93 6.38 -11.57 5.61
C GLU A 93 7.88 -11.64 5.94
N ALA A 94 8.68 -10.73 5.38
CA ALA A 94 10.11 -10.69 5.63
C ALA A 94 10.43 -10.42 7.11
N THR A 95 9.66 -9.55 7.75
CA THR A 95 9.81 -9.25 9.19
C THR A 95 9.47 -10.48 10.04
N ALA A 96 8.39 -11.20 9.71
CA ALA A 96 8.02 -12.42 10.40
C ALA A 96 9.10 -13.51 10.27
N GLN A 97 9.62 -13.73 9.05
CA GLN A 97 10.70 -14.69 8.80
C GLN A 97 11.99 -14.33 9.56
N ARG A 98 12.34 -13.04 9.60
CA ARG A 98 13.48 -12.53 10.37
C ARG A 98 13.31 -12.82 11.86
N ASP A 99 12.14 -12.52 12.41
CA ASP A 99 11.87 -12.68 13.84
C ASP A 99 11.86 -14.16 14.25
N GLU A 100 11.31 -15.05 13.41
CA GLU A 100 11.43 -16.49 13.58
C GLU A 100 12.88 -16.97 13.55
N SER A 101 13.68 -16.48 12.59
CA SER A 101 15.09 -16.85 12.45
C SER A 101 15.89 -16.39 13.67
N ALA A 102 15.66 -15.17 14.14
CA ALA A 102 16.29 -14.64 15.35
C ALA A 102 15.93 -15.48 16.60
N ALA A 103 14.67 -15.91 16.72
CA ALA A 103 14.24 -16.78 17.81
C ALA A 103 14.92 -18.16 17.76
N ARG A 104 15.09 -18.74 16.56
CA ARG A 104 15.79 -20.01 16.36
C ARG A 104 17.26 -19.90 16.74
N VAL A 105 17.95 -18.84 16.29
CA VAL A 105 19.35 -18.57 16.65
C VAL A 105 19.52 -18.47 18.16
N LYS A 106 18.71 -17.64 18.82
CA LYS A 106 18.74 -17.47 20.28
C LYS A 106 18.51 -18.79 21.04
N LYS A 107 17.62 -19.64 20.53
CA LYS A 107 17.37 -20.98 21.11
C LYS A 107 18.57 -21.92 20.96
N LEU A 108 19.27 -21.85 19.82
CA LEU A 108 20.48 -22.66 19.58
C LEU A 108 21.64 -22.19 20.46
N GLU A 109 21.85 -20.88 20.58
CA GLU A 109 22.86 -20.29 21.47
C GLU A 109 22.63 -20.69 22.92
N ALA A 110 21.38 -20.61 23.40
CA ALA A 110 21.04 -21.04 24.77
C ALA A 110 21.33 -22.53 24.99
N ARG A 111 21.06 -23.40 24.00
CA ARG A 111 21.37 -24.83 24.08
C ARG A 111 22.87 -25.11 24.10
N GLN A 112 23.65 -24.38 23.31
CA GLN A 112 25.11 -24.51 23.31
C GLN A 112 25.71 -24.05 24.65
N ALA A 113 25.22 -22.95 25.22
CA ALA A 113 25.64 -22.47 26.53
C ALA A 113 25.36 -23.50 27.63
N THR A 114 24.18 -24.16 27.61
CA THR A 114 23.85 -25.22 28.59
C THR A 114 24.66 -26.51 28.39
N ALA A 115 25.15 -26.78 27.19
CA ALA A 115 25.97 -27.96 26.91
C ALA A 115 27.47 -27.75 27.23
N ALA A 116 27.91 -26.49 27.30
CA ALA A 116 29.28 -26.11 27.60
C ALA A 116 29.64 -26.08 29.09
N GLU A 117 28.70 -26.41 30.00
CA GLU A 117 28.98 -26.68 31.42
C GLU A 117 28.99 -28.21 31.71
N PRO A 118 30.06 -28.96 31.38
CA PRO A 118 30.24 -30.30 31.91
C PRO A 118 30.82 -30.22 33.32
N GLY A 119 30.07 -30.78 34.28
CA GLY A 119 30.37 -30.99 35.69
C GLY A 119 31.79 -30.71 36.17
N THR A 120 31.91 -29.72 37.08
CA THR A 120 32.96 -29.70 38.08
C THR A 120 32.83 -30.98 38.91
N GLY A 121 33.71 -31.93 38.56
CA GLY A 121 33.74 -33.26 39.13
C GLY A 121 33.79 -33.23 40.64
N LYS A 122 32.77 -33.84 41.24
CA LYS A 122 32.85 -34.47 42.54
C LYS A 122 33.93 -35.56 42.47
N ARG A 123 35.19 -35.20 42.71
CA ARG A 123 36.20 -36.14 43.22
C ARG A 123 36.13 -36.08 44.73
N ALA A 124 35.18 -36.84 45.28
CA ALA A 124 35.37 -37.43 46.59
C ALA A 124 36.42 -38.54 46.38
N ASN A 125 37.62 -38.38 46.93
CA ASN A 125 38.47 -39.53 47.24
C ASN A 125 39.47 -39.16 48.35
N ASP A 126 39.39 -39.96 49.42
CA ASP A 126 40.29 -40.18 50.57
C ASP A 126 40.57 -39.03 51.55
#